data_AF-A0A1B6J885-F1
#
_entry.id   AF-A0A1B6J885-F1
#
_cell.length_a   1.000
_cell.length_b   1.000
_cell.length_c   1.000
_cell.angle_alpha   90.00
_cell.angle_beta   90.00
_cell.angle_gamma   90.00
#
_symmetry.space_group_name_H-M   'P 1'
#
loop_
_entity.id
_entity.type
_entity.pdbx_description
1 polymer ?
#
loop_
_entity_poly.entity_id
_entity_poly.type
_entity_poly.pdbx_seq_one_letter_code
_entity_poly.pdbx_strand_id
1 'polypeptide(L)'
;MLENEEDWLYDSISRYKQINMFELEYPVHHLETTNYNSICVSCSNNRRHQLIELSLPLKLTSQTNGSEDLITNDTDLKIKCGTFTQAPVAHLKTLSAGHKAVVSHKNTQSITVYAFSSDNSDEIKVDYLMKCELKGPQLAVSNTELALTTSNTSPWLVMDLSSGKVTDRVLSVSNLA
;
A
#
# COMPACT_ATOMS: atom_id res chain seq x y z
N MET A 1 -0.57 36.47 4.27
CA MET A 1 0.37 35.80 5.19
C MET A 1 0.69 34.47 4.58
N LEU A 2 1.86 34.36 3.97
CA LEU A 2 2.45 33.08 3.63
C LEU A 2 3.04 32.59 4.97
N GLU A 3 2.35 31.66 5.65
CA GLU A 3 3.06 30.83 6.62
C GLU A 3 4.14 30.12 5.82
N ASN A 4 5.40 30.34 6.18
CA ASN A 4 6.54 29.99 5.34
C ASN A 4 6.55 28.49 5.12
N GLU A 5 6.60 28.06 3.85
CA GLU A 5 6.81 26.66 3.45
C GLU A 5 8.10 26.05 4.02
N GLU A 6 8.94 26.82 4.72
CA GLU A 6 10.15 26.35 5.37
C GLU A 6 9.94 25.93 6.82
N ASP A 7 8.89 26.40 7.50
CA ASP A 7 8.69 26.18 8.94
C ASP A 7 8.43 24.70 9.26
N TRP A 8 7.69 23.98 8.40
CA TRP A 8 7.44 22.55 8.58
C TRP A 8 8.72 21.72 8.49
N LEU A 9 9.69 22.16 7.66
CA LEU A 9 10.93 21.43 7.46
C LEU A 9 11.82 21.54 8.69
N TYR A 10 11.96 22.74 9.26
CA TYR A 10 12.71 22.95 10.51
C TYR A 10 12.10 22.16 11.67
N ASP A 11 10.77 22.20 11.81
CA ASP A 11 10.04 21.42 12.80
C ASP A 11 10.26 19.92 12.62
N SER A 12 10.23 19.43 11.37
CA SER A 12 10.45 18.02 11.07
C SER A 12 11.88 17.59 11.40
N ILE A 13 12.90 18.36 10.98
CA ILE A 13 14.32 18.09 11.26
C ILE A 13 14.57 17.96 12.77
N SER A 14 13.89 18.76 13.58
CA SER A 14 14.03 18.70 15.05
C SER A 14 13.42 17.44 15.68
N ARG A 15 12.41 16.82 15.03
CA ARG A 15 11.63 15.69 15.57
C ARG A 15 12.14 14.32 15.13
N TYR A 16 12.64 14.22 13.89
CA TYR A 16 13.02 12.93 13.30
C TYR A 16 14.53 12.74 13.29
N LYS A 17 14.99 11.54 13.66
CA LYS A 17 16.43 11.17 13.59
C LYS A 17 16.98 11.27 12.17
N GLN A 18 16.14 11.01 11.17
CA GLN A 18 16.49 11.07 9.76
C GLN A 18 15.24 11.38 8.93
N ILE A 19 15.38 12.28 7.96
CA ILE A 19 14.35 12.59 6.97
C ILE A 19 14.95 12.37 5.60
N ASN A 20 14.23 11.65 4.74
CA ASN A 20 14.63 11.42 3.36
C ASN A 20 13.44 11.73 2.47
N MET A 21 13.71 12.42 1.36
CA MET A 21 12.70 12.83 0.40
C MET A 21 13.01 12.17 -0.93
N PHE A 22 11.97 11.58 -1.52
CA PHE A 22 12.05 10.92 -2.81
C PHE A 22 10.98 11.52 -3.72
N GLU A 23 11.36 11.81 -4.96
CA GLU A 23 10.44 12.26 -5.98
C GLU A 23 10.05 11.07 -6.86
N LEU A 24 8.75 10.91 -7.13
CA LEU A 24 8.23 9.90 -8.05
C LEU A 24 7.66 10.58 -9.29
N GLU A 25 7.71 9.90 -10.43
CA GLU A 25 7.21 10.41 -11.72
C GLU A 25 5.72 10.80 -11.66
N TYR A 26 4.93 10.09 -10.87
CA TYR A 26 3.48 10.29 -10.77
C TYR A 26 3.01 10.49 -9.33
N PRO A 27 1.92 11.25 -9.11
CA PRO A 27 1.30 11.39 -7.80
C PRO A 27 1.01 10.04 -7.15
N VAL A 28 1.44 9.88 -5.91
CA VAL A 28 1.17 8.71 -5.07
C VAL A 28 -0.17 8.91 -4.36
N HIS A 29 -1.08 7.96 -4.52
CA HIS A 29 -2.41 7.99 -3.89
C HIS A 29 -2.48 7.13 -2.65
N HIS A 30 -1.69 6.06 -2.60
CA HIS A 30 -1.61 5.11 -1.49
C HIS A 30 -0.19 4.60 -1.36
N LEU A 31 0.26 4.35 -0.14
CA LEU A 31 1.58 3.80 0.20
C LEU A 31 1.41 2.81 1.35
N GLU A 32 1.98 1.61 1.18
CA GLU A 32 1.98 0.56 2.20
C GLU A 32 3.35 -0.13 2.22
N THR A 33 3.85 -0.51 3.39
CA THR A 33 5.10 -1.28 3.51
C THR A 33 4.86 -2.71 3.04
N THR A 34 5.66 -3.25 2.13
CA THR A 34 5.53 -4.66 1.73
C THR A 34 6.34 -5.57 2.64
N ASN A 35 7.59 -5.18 2.92
CA ASN A 35 8.48 -5.83 3.87
C ASN A 35 9.38 -4.78 4.55
N TYR A 36 10.48 -5.21 5.16
CA TYR A 36 11.42 -4.31 5.85
C TYR A 36 12.15 -3.31 4.94
N ASN A 37 12.37 -3.64 3.67
CA ASN A 37 13.18 -2.85 2.74
C ASN A 37 12.46 -2.50 1.42
N SER A 38 11.14 -2.65 1.36
CA SER A 38 10.36 -2.20 0.21
C SER A 38 8.97 -1.69 0.61
N ILE A 39 8.45 -0.84 -0.26
CA ILE A 39 7.12 -0.25 -0.18
C ILE A 39 6.37 -0.57 -1.46
N CYS A 40 5.05 -0.65 -1.36
CA CYS A 40 4.15 -0.66 -2.49
C CYS A 40 3.43 0.68 -2.55
N VAL A 41 3.42 1.27 -3.74
CA VAL A 41 2.70 2.51 -4.02
C VAL A 41 1.66 2.27 -5.10
N SER A 42 0.52 2.94 -4.97
CA SER A 42 -0.37 3.15 -6.10
C SER A 42 -0.17 4.58 -6.61
N CYS A 43 0.10 4.73 -7.90
CA CYS A 43 0.29 6.01 -8.54
C CYS A 43 -0.44 6.03 -9.89
N SER A 44 -0.69 7.22 -10.42
CA SER A 44 -1.34 7.31 -11.73
C SER A 44 -1.06 8.63 -12.43
N ASN A 45 -1.06 8.58 -13.75
CA ASN A 45 -1.24 9.75 -14.60
C ASN A 45 -2.67 9.81 -15.15
N ASN A 46 -2.96 10.76 -16.03
CA ASN A 46 -4.30 10.94 -16.62
C ASN A 46 -4.80 9.75 -17.47
N ARG A 47 -3.95 8.76 -17.78
CA ARG A 47 -4.27 7.66 -18.70
C ARG A 47 -4.17 6.27 -18.07
N ARG A 48 -3.31 6.09 -17.06
CA ARG A 48 -3.01 4.77 -16.50
C ARG A 48 -2.85 4.84 -14.99
N HIS A 49 -3.36 3.82 -14.32
CA HIS A 49 -3.21 3.57 -12.90
C HIS A 49 -2.24 2.42 -12.70
N GLN A 50 -1.34 2.55 -11.74
CA GLN A 50 -0.23 1.64 -11.54
C GLN A 50 -0.14 1.23 -10.08
N LEU A 51 0.30 -0.01 -9.89
CA LEU A 51 0.76 -0.53 -8.62
C LEU A 51 2.24 -0.88 -8.81
N ILE A 52 3.12 -0.36 -7.96
CA ILE A 52 4.57 -0.53 -8.10
C ILE A 52 5.15 -0.93 -6.74
N GLU A 53 6.04 -1.93 -6.72
CA GLU A 53 6.91 -2.19 -5.58
C GLU A 53 8.25 -1.49 -5.78
N LEU A 54 8.66 -0.71 -4.78
CA LEU A 54 9.91 0.02 -4.76
C LEU A 54 10.80 -0.49 -3.62
N SER A 55 12.06 -0.81 -3.92
CA SER A 55 13.08 -1.02 -2.91
C SER A 55 13.45 0.32 -2.27
N LEU A 56 13.55 0.31 -0.94
CA LEU A 56 14.11 1.38 -0.14
C LEU A 56 15.65 1.30 -0.18
N PRO A 57 16.36 2.44 -0.25
CA PRO A 57 17.81 2.50 -0.08
C PRO A 57 18.29 1.77 1.18
N LEU A 58 19.34 0.97 1.07
CA LEU A 58 19.90 0.21 2.20
C LEU A 58 20.26 1.08 3.41
N LYS A 59 20.71 2.31 3.16
CA LYS A 59 21.03 3.29 4.22
C LYS A 59 19.83 3.64 5.12
N LEU A 60 18.60 3.53 4.63
CA LEU A 60 17.39 3.75 5.44
C LEU A 60 17.10 2.60 6.40
N THR A 61 17.55 1.40 6.05
CA THR A 61 17.18 0.15 6.71
C THR A 61 18.36 -0.46 7.47
N SER A 62 19.58 0.02 7.29
CA SER A 62 20.72 -0.40 8.08
C SER A 62 20.67 0.18 9.49
N GLN A 63 20.57 -0.67 10.52
CA GLN A 63 20.67 -0.25 11.94
C GLN A 63 22.10 0.16 12.36
N THR A 64 23.05 0.19 11.44
CA THR A 64 24.43 0.57 11.74
C THR A 64 24.49 2.05 12.09
N ASN A 65 24.63 2.34 13.38
CA ASN A 65 24.94 3.66 13.95
C ASN A 65 26.35 4.17 13.57
N GLY A 66 26.90 3.73 12.43
CA GLY A 66 28.25 4.01 11.99
C GLY A 66 28.26 5.14 10.98
N SER A 67 28.75 6.29 11.42
CA SER A 67 29.23 7.40 10.61
C SER A 67 30.45 6.98 9.78
N GLU A 68 30.28 6.08 8.82
CA GLU A 68 31.29 5.82 7.81
C GLU A 68 30.66 5.92 6.43
N ASP A 69 31.28 6.76 5.61
CA ASP A 69 31.04 6.99 4.20
C ASP A 69 31.13 5.67 3.40
N LEU A 70 30.13 4.80 3.53
CA LEU A 70 29.81 3.91 2.42
C LEU A 70 29.28 4.82 1.31
N ILE A 71 30.14 5.08 0.33
CA ILE A 71 29.73 5.54 -0.99
C ILE A 71 28.85 4.42 -1.56
N THR A 72 27.54 4.51 -1.31
CA THR A 72 26.55 3.61 -1.88
C THR A 72 25.91 4.31 -3.06
N ASN A 73 25.93 3.68 -4.23
CA ASN A 73 25.13 4.12 -5.39
C ASN A 73 23.63 3.81 -5.22
N ASP A 74 23.22 3.45 -4.00
CA ASP A 74 21.86 3.08 -3.62
C ASP A 74 21.26 4.22 -2.78
N THR A 75 21.03 5.35 -3.42
CA THR A 75 20.43 6.55 -2.81
C THR A 75 18.96 6.72 -3.17
N ASP A 76 18.52 6.14 -4.28
CA ASP A 76 17.18 6.35 -4.83
C ASP A 76 16.29 5.12 -4.65
N LEU A 77 14.97 5.34 -4.72
CA LEU A 77 14.00 4.25 -4.80
C LEU A 77 14.19 3.49 -6.12
N LYS A 78 14.25 2.16 -6.05
CA LYS A 78 14.39 1.29 -7.23
C LYS A 78 13.11 0.51 -7.47
N ILE A 79 12.62 0.53 -8.71
CA ILE A 79 11.50 -0.31 -9.12
C ILE A 79 11.92 -1.77 -9.06
N LYS A 80 11.21 -2.58 -8.27
CA LYS A 80 11.35 -4.04 -8.25
C LYS A 80 10.43 -4.69 -9.27
N CYS A 81 9.15 -4.33 -9.20
CA CYS A 81 8.13 -4.84 -10.09
C CYS A 81 6.93 -3.88 -10.14
N GLY A 82 6.08 -4.03 -11.14
CA GLY A 82 4.88 -3.21 -11.27
C GLY A 82 3.80 -3.86 -12.11
N THR A 83 2.62 -3.25 -12.11
CA THR A 83 1.51 -3.61 -13.00
C THR A 83 0.58 -2.43 -13.22
N PHE A 84 -0.22 -2.50 -14.28
CA PHE A 84 -1.31 -1.57 -14.50
C PHE A 84 -2.60 -2.10 -13.87
N THR A 85 -3.33 -1.24 -13.16
CA THR A 85 -4.64 -1.59 -12.62
C THR A 85 -5.74 -1.18 -13.59
N GLN A 86 -6.81 -1.97 -13.61
CA GLN A 86 -7.96 -1.77 -14.50
C GLN A 86 -8.76 -0.49 -14.21
N ALA A 87 -8.63 0.06 -12.99
CA ALA A 87 -9.28 1.28 -12.55
C ALA A 87 -8.46 1.96 -11.42
N PRO A 88 -8.81 3.18 -10.98
CA PRO A 88 -8.13 3.82 -9.86
C PRO A 88 -8.25 3.02 -8.57
N VAL A 89 -7.16 2.95 -7.80
CA VAL A 89 -7.14 2.33 -6.47
C VAL A 89 -7.98 3.16 -5.49
N ALA A 90 -8.91 2.49 -4.80
CA ALA A 90 -9.71 3.07 -3.73
C ALA A 90 -9.07 2.85 -2.36
N HIS A 91 -8.56 1.64 -2.12
CA HIS A 91 -7.82 1.26 -0.92
C HIS A 91 -6.77 0.21 -1.26
N LEU A 92 -5.62 0.31 -0.61
CA LEU A 92 -4.50 -0.63 -0.72
C LEU A 92 -4.12 -1.11 0.68
N LYS A 93 -3.92 -2.43 0.83
CA LYS A 93 -3.27 -3.04 1.98
C LYS A 93 -2.31 -4.11 1.56
N THR A 94 -1.13 -4.17 2.17
CA THR A 94 -0.15 -5.22 1.94
C THR A 94 -0.29 -6.33 2.96
N LEU A 95 0.02 -7.55 2.53
CA LEU A 95 0.18 -8.71 3.39
C LEU A 95 1.66 -9.07 3.32
N SER A 96 2.39 -8.80 4.41
CA SER A 96 3.80 -9.17 4.51
C SER A 96 3.95 -10.70 4.43
N ALA A 97 3.01 -11.43 5.04
CA ALA A 97 2.89 -12.87 4.84
C ALA A 97 2.43 -13.16 3.40
N GLY A 98 3.26 -13.86 2.65
CA GLY A 98 2.96 -14.26 1.27
C GLY A 98 3.21 -13.19 0.22
N HIS A 99 3.72 -12.01 0.59
CA HIS A 99 4.12 -10.94 -0.32
C HIS A 99 2.99 -10.63 -1.32
N LYS A 100 1.86 -10.16 -0.80
CA LYS A 100 0.65 -9.81 -1.59
C LYS A 100 0.14 -8.42 -1.28
N ALA A 101 -0.66 -7.88 -2.19
CA ALA A 101 -1.44 -6.65 -1.98
C ALA A 101 -2.92 -6.92 -2.20
N VAL A 102 -3.75 -6.49 -1.27
CA VAL A 102 -5.21 -6.48 -1.36
C VAL A 102 -5.64 -5.11 -1.81
N VAL A 103 -6.31 -5.05 -2.96
CA VAL A 103 -6.66 -3.80 -3.62
C VAL A 103 -8.15 -3.77 -3.92
N SER A 104 -8.80 -2.70 -3.46
CA SER A 104 -10.14 -2.35 -3.93
C SER A 104 -10.03 -1.23 -4.95
N HIS A 105 -10.84 -1.30 -6.00
CA HIS A 105 -10.82 -0.33 -7.08
C HIS A 105 -12.11 0.51 -7.09
N LYS A 106 -12.00 1.79 -7.45
CA LYS A 106 -13.17 2.67 -7.59
C LYS A 106 -14.12 2.12 -8.65
N ASN A 107 -15.43 2.16 -8.35
CA ASN A 107 -16.51 1.74 -9.26
C ASN A 107 -16.41 0.28 -9.74
N THR A 108 -15.83 -0.61 -8.93
CA THR A 108 -15.80 -2.05 -9.21
C THR A 108 -16.60 -2.82 -8.17
N GLN A 109 -16.98 -4.05 -8.49
CA GLN A 109 -17.69 -4.95 -7.57
C GLN A 109 -16.80 -6.11 -7.13
N SER A 110 -15.54 -5.80 -6.84
CA SER A 110 -14.56 -6.81 -6.48
C SER A 110 -13.34 -6.26 -5.79
N ILE A 111 -12.73 -7.08 -4.95
CA ILE A 111 -11.37 -6.91 -4.46
C ILE A 111 -10.45 -7.76 -5.33
N THR A 112 -9.31 -7.19 -5.71
CA THR A 112 -8.24 -7.90 -6.41
C THR A 112 -7.10 -8.15 -5.44
N VAL A 113 -6.63 -9.39 -5.37
CA VAL A 113 -5.41 -9.73 -4.67
C VAL A 113 -4.30 -9.88 -5.69
N TYR A 114 -3.25 -9.10 -5.51
CA TYR A 114 -2.05 -9.10 -6.33
C TYR A 114 -0.93 -9.86 -5.61
N ALA A 115 -0.22 -10.71 -6.32
CA ALA A 115 1.02 -11.30 -5.86
C ALA A 115 2.19 -10.44 -6.38
N PHE A 116 3.06 -10.00 -5.47
CA PHE A 116 4.31 -9.37 -5.87
C PHE A 116 5.21 -10.41 -6.53
N SER A 117 6.09 -9.91 -7.39
CA SER A 117 6.99 -10.76 -8.13
C SER A 117 8.04 -11.43 -7.24
N SER A 118 8.35 -12.69 -7.54
CA SER A 118 9.60 -13.32 -7.11
C SER A 118 10.81 -12.70 -7.84
N ASP A 119 12.02 -12.91 -7.33
CA ASP A 119 13.27 -12.27 -7.80
C ASP A 119 13.56 -12.29 -9.32
N ASN A 120 12.87 -13.12 -10.11
CA ASN A 120 13.08 -13.27 -11.56
C ASN A 120 12.00 -12.65 -12.45
N SER A 121 11.10 -11.81 -11.92
CA SER A 121 10.13 -11.10 -12.75
C SER A 121 9.94 -9.66 -12.27
N ASP A 122 9.59 -8.78 -13.19
CA ASP A 122 9.27 -7.37 -12.99
C ASP A 122 7.75 -7.12 -12.96
N GLU A 123 6.93 -8.18 -13.00
CA GLU A 123 5.48 -8.07 -13.12
C GLU A 123 4.78 -8.40 -11.80
N ILE A 124 3.95 -7.49 -11.32
CA ILE A 124 2.95 -7.80 -10.27
C ILE A 124 1.75 -8.47 -10.93
N LYS A 125 1.40 -9.67 -10.48
CA LYS A 125 0.33 -10.47 -11.10
C LYS A 125 -0.95 -10.45 -10.28
N VAL A 126 -2.08 -10.53 -10.96
CA VAL A 126 -3.34 -10.85 -10.29
C VAL A 126 -3.25 -12.30 -9.82
N ASP A 127 -3.36 -12.51 -8.51
CA ASP A 127 -3.42 -13.84 -7.91
C ASP A 127 -4.85 -14.37 -8.00
N TYR A 128 -5.80 -13.62 -7.45
CA TYR A 128 -7.23 -13.90 -7.59
C TYR A 128 -8.09 -12.66 -7.34
N LEU A 129 -9.39 -12.80 -7.59
CA LEU A 129 -10.37 -11.74 -7.43
C LEU A 129 -11.57 -12.26 -6.63
N MET A 130 -12.05 -11.46 -5.68
CA MET A 130 -13.21 -11.75 -4.86
C MET A 130 -14.35 -10.81 -5.21
N LYS A 131 -15.48 -11.35 -5.65
CA LYS A 131 -16.67 -10.55 -5.98
C LYS A 131 -17.38 -10.11 -4.71
N CYS A 132 -17.65 -8.81 -4.60
CA CYS A 132 -18.37 -8.20 -3.49
C CYS A 132 -18.90 -6.83 -3.91
N GLU A 133 -20.06 -6.43 -3.42
CA GLU A 133 -20.56 -5.08 -3.70
C GLU A 133 -19.71 -4.04 -2.96
N LEU A 134 -19.07 -3.13 -3.69
CA LEU A 134 -18.21 -2.10 -3.13
C LEU A 134 -18.77 -0.70 -3.44
N LYS A 135 -19.09 0.06 -2.38
CA LYS A 135 -19.31 1.50 -2.43
C LYS A 135 -18.50 2.14 -1.32
N GLY A 136 -17.47 2.93 -1.64
CA GLY A 136 -16.56 3.49 -0.63
C GLY A 136 -15.92 2.44 0.29
N PRO A 137 -15.21 1.42 -0.25
CA PRO A 137 -14.64 0.35 0.56
C PRO A 137 -13.53 0.86 1.49
N GLN A 138 -13.45 0.26 2.68
CA GLN A 138 -12.37 0.38 3.64
C GLN A 138 -11.87 -1.02 3.98
N LEU A 139 -10.55 -1.19 3.93
CA LEU A 139 -9.89 -2.48 4.12
C LEU A 139 -9.02 -2.44 5.37
N ALA A 140 -9.16 -3.47 6.21
CA ALA A 140 -8.20 -3.78 7.26
C ALA A 140 -7.77 -5.24 7.11
N VAL A 141 -6.47 -5.50 7.18
CA VAL A 141 -5.91 -6.84 7.02
C VAL A 141 -5.17 -7.25 8.28
N SER A 142 -5.28 -8.53 8.64
CA SER A 142 -4.54 -9.15 9.73
C SER A 142 -4.09 -10.54 9.28
N ASN A 143 -2.78 -10.74 9.09
CA ASN A 143 -2.20 -11.99 8.57
C ASN A 143 -2.85 -12.46 7.26
N THR A 144 -3.83 -13.36 7.34
CA THR A 144 -4.58 -13.93 6.21
C THR A 144 -6.05 -13.53 6.20
N GLU A 145 -6.48 -12.69 7.13
CA GLU A 145 -7.86 -12.24 7.26
C GLU A 145 -7.99 -10.81 6.72
N LEU A 146 -9.07 -10.58 5.98
CA LEU A 146 -9.49 -9.28 5.52
C LEU A 146 -10.81 -8.93 6.19
N ALA A 147 -10.81 -7.84 6.95
CA ALA A 147 -12.03 -7.14 7.30
C ALA A 147 -12.32 -6.09 6.20
N LEU A 148 -13.49 -6.21 5.60
CA LEU A 148 -14.02 -5.29 4.60
C LEU A 148 -15.25 -4.59 5.14
N THR A 149 -15.21 -3.27 5.09
CA THR A 149 -16.41 -2.44 5.22
C THR A 149 -16.59 -1.60 3.96
N THR A 150 -17.80 -1.15 3.71
CA THR A 150 -18.16 -0.25 2.62
C THR A 150 -19.20 0.72 3.17
N SER A 151 -19.43 1.84 2.50
CA SER A 151 -20.43 2.83 2.89
C SER A 151 -21.84 2.26 3.04
N ASN A 152 -22.13 1.11 2.42
CA ASN A 152 -23.47 0.52 2.36
C ASN A 152 -23.53 -0.92 2.87
N THR A 153 -22.43 -1.51 3.33
CA THR A 153 -22.42 -2.88 3.85
C THR A 153 -22.61 -2.87 5.36
N SER A 154 -23.82 -3.22 5.79
CA SER A 154 -24.08 -3.82 7.09
C SER A 154 -24.74 -5.18 6.82
N PRO A 155 -24.21 -6.30 7.35
CA PRO A 155 -23.01 -6.41 8.19
C PRO A 155 -21.70 -6.14 7.43
N TRP A 156 -20.64 -5.78 8.18
CA TRP A 156 -19.25 -5.83 7.70
C TRP A 156 -18.89 -7.26 7.32
N LEU A 157 -17.99 -7.43 6.36
CA LEU A 157 -17.58 -8.75 5.88
C LEU A 157 -16.20 -9.08 6.42
N VAL A 158 -16.06 -10.26 7.02
CA VAL A 158 -14.75 -10.86 7.30
C VAL A 158 -14.53 -11.94 6.27
N MET A 159 -13.38 -11.88 5.61
CA MET A 159 -12.99 -12.79 4.54
C MET A 159 -11.67 -13.45 4.87
N ASP A 160 -11.57 -14.74 4.61
CA ASP A 160 -10.31 -15.47 4.62
C ASP A 160 -9.67 -15.38 3.23
N LEU A 161 -8.51 -14.73 3.16
CA LEU A 161 -7.75 -14.52 1.94
C LEU A 161 -7.06 -15.79 1.44
N SER A 162 -6.94 -16.84 2.25
CA SER A 162 -6.41 -18.11 1.76
C SER A 162 -7.44 -18.89 0.95
N SER A 163 -8.71 -18.85 1.38
CA SER A 163 -9.82 -19.53 0.70
C SER A 163 -10.64 -18.63 -0.23
N GLY A 164 -10.50 -17.31 -0.14
CA GLY A 164 -11.28 -16.33 -0.89
C GLY A 164 -12.76 -16.30 -0.50
N LYS A 165 -13.10 -16.75 0.71
CA LYS A 165 -14.49 -16.89 1.19
C LYS A 165 -14.79 -15.91 2.31
N VAL A 166 -16.03 -15.45 2.35
CA VAL A 166 -16.59 -14.76 3.53
C VAL A 166 -16.73 -15.78 4.65
N THR A 167 -16.03 -15.55 5.75
CA THR A 167 -16.05 -16.40 6.94
C THR A 167 -17.01 -15.90 7.99
N ASP A 168 -17.19 -14.57 8.09
CA ASP A 168 -18.09 -13.97 9.05
C ASP A 168 -18.74 -12.68 8.53
N ARG A 169 -19.83 -12.29 9.19
CA ARG A 169 -20.64 -11.11 8.93
C ARG A 169 -20.90 -10.38 10.24
N VAL A 170 -20.13 -9.32 10.49
CA VAL A 170 -20.21 -8.55 11.73
C VAL A 170 -21.25 -7.45 11.57
N LEU A 171 -22.37 -7.54 12.28
CA LEU A 171 -23.37 -6.48 12.29
C LEU A 171 -22.74 -5.19 12.81
N SER A 172 -22.95 -4.08 12.10
CA SER A 172 -22.60 -2.77 12.64
C SER A 172 -23.44 -2.57 13.89
N VAL A 173 -22.82 -2.47 15.06
CA VAL A 173 -23.52 -2.12 16.30
C VAL A 173 -23.89 -0.64 16.20
N SER A 174 -25.01 -0.34 15.58
CA SER A 174 -25.66 0.96 15.67
C SER A 174 -26.38 1.01 17.01
N ASN A 175 -25.62 1.18 18.10
CA ASN A 175 -26.12 1.59 19.41
C ASN A 175 -24.94 1.96 20.31
N LEU A 176 -24.65 3.26 20.39
CA LEU A 176 -24.21 3.95 21.59
C LEU A 176 -24.45 5.45 21.37
N ALA A 177 -25.61 5.90 21.89
CA ALA A 177 -26.11 7.27 22.10
C ALA A 177 -26.35 8.15 20.87
#